data_AF-A0AAQ4D291-F1
#
_entry.id   AF-A0AAQ4D291-F1
#
_cell.length_a   1.000
_cell.length_b   1.000
_cell.length_c   1.000
_cell.angle_alpha   90.00
_cell.angle_beta   90.00
_cell.angle_gamma   90.00
#
_symmetry.space_group_name_H-M   'P 1'
#
loop_
_entity.id
_entity.type
_entity.pdbx_description
1 polymer ?
#
loop_
_entity_poly.entity_id
_entity_poly.type
_entity_poly.pdbx_seq_one_letter_code
_entity_poly.pdbx_strand_id
1 'polypeptide(L)'
;MLLLVFLCSPVTASFQSFTSNDAPIQIVKPSADHKKLIVDDENIKAISKIKGPVATVGVVGKFHSGKSFLMNQLMGKTKGFGIGPSVRPETMGIWMWGEPLKVKLPSGQQLSLIFLDTEGFAATNVSENYDAKIFAIATLISSHLIYNSVKIIDQAEIDYLELLARRTQAFKQNQHI
;
A
#
# COMPACT_ATOMS: atom_id res chain seq x y z
N MET A 1 14.40 5.23 -21.80
CA MET A 1 13.79 3.94 -22.19
C MET A 1 14.46 2.86 -21.37
N LEU A 2 14.02 2.67 -20.11
CA LEU A 2 14.59 1.66 -19.22
C LEU A 2 13.69 0.42 -19.31
N LEU A 3 14.18 -0.59 -20.01
CA LEU A 3 13.51 -1.87 -20.21
C LEU A 3 13.68 -2.69 -18.92
N LEU A 4 12.63 -2.76 -18.10
CA LEU A 4 12.51 -3.76 -17.04
C LEU A 4 12.27 -5.11 -17.72
N VAL A 5 13.35 -5.86 -17.97
CA VAL A 5 13.27 -7.24 -18.45
C VAL A 5 12.79 -8.11 -17.29
N PHE A 6 11.48 -8.33 -17.23
CA PHE A 6 10.94 -9.47 -16.50
C PHE A 6 11.31 -10.75 -17.26
N LEU A 7 12.36 -11.44 -16.81
CA LEU A 7 12.53 -12.87 -17.07
C LEU A 7 11.44 -13.61 -16.28
N CYS A 8 10.23 -13.65 -16.80
CA CYS A 8 9.20 -14.55 -16.31
C CYS A 8 8.34 -15.00 -17.48
N SER A 9 8.15 -16.31 -17.57
CA SER A 9 7.13 -16.99 -18.37
C SER A 9 5.79 -16.24 -18.29
N PRO A 10 4.89 -16.35 -19.28
CA PRO A 10 3.62 -15.63 -19.26
C PRO A 10 2.81 -16.04 -18.05
N VAL A 11 2.89 -15.23 -16.99
CA VAL A 11 2.09 -15.37 -15.79
C VAL A 11 0.68 -14.91 -16.17
N THR A 12 -0.24 -15.86 -16.29
CA THR A 12 -1.64 -15.55 -16.54
C THR A 12 -2.26 -15.04 -15.25
N ALA A 13 -2.79 -13.81 -15.29
CA ALA A 13 -3.49 -13.21 -14.17
C ALA A 13 -4.97 -12.99 -14.52
N SER A 14 -5.87 -13.32 -13.60
CA SER A 14 -7.32 -13.11 -13.74
C SER A 14 -7.91 -12.60 -12.44
N PHE A 15 -8.85 -11.67 -12.49
CA PHE A 15 -9.52 -11.17 -11.27
C PHE A 15 -10.58 -12.16 -10.81
N GLN A 16 -10.64 -12.44 -9.50
CA GLN A 16 -11.73 -13.22 -8.93
C GLN A 16 -12.06 -12.75 -7.51
N SER A 17 -13.28 -12.22 -7.38
CA SER A 17 -13.88 -11.64 -6.17
C SER A 17 -13.95 -12.60 -4.98
N PHE A 18 -13.58 -12.11 -3.78
CA PHE A 18 -13.91 -12.74 -2.48
C PHE A 18 -14.87 -11.88 -1.63
N THR A 19 -15.09 -10.62 -2.02
CA THR A 19 -16.13 -9.73 -1.49
C THR A 19 -16.98 -9.24 -2.65
N SER A 20 -18.26 -8.95 -2.42
CA SER A 20 -19.18 -8.44 -3.45
C SER A 20 -18.82 -7.05 -4.01
N ASN A 21 -17.65 -6.48 -3.67
CA ASN A 21 -17.26 -5.13 -4.04
C ASN A 21 -15.86 -5.08 -4.67
N ASP A 22 -15.81 -4.93 -5.99
CA ASP A 22 -14.64 -4.49 -6.75
C ASP A 22 -14.34 -3.00 -6.46
N ALA A 23 -13.95 -2.72 -5.22
CA ALA A 23 -13.81 -1.38 -4.67
C ALA A 23 -12.69 -1.32 -3.62
N PRO A 24 -12.15 -0.12 -3.31
CA PRO A 24 -11.16 0.03 -2.28
C PRO A 24 -11.80 -0.09 -0.88
N ILE A 25 -11.12 -0.80 0.01
CA ILE A 25 -11.55 -1.07 1.38
C ILE A 25 -10.50 -0.50 2.34
N GLN A 26 -10.90 0.37 3.26
CA GLN A 26 -9.98 0.94 4.24
C GLN A 26 -9.70 -0.05 5.37
N ILE A 27 -8.44 -0.41 5.58
CA ILE A 27 -8.03 -1.39 6.62
C ILE A 27 -7.41 -0.73 7.84
N VAL A 28 -6.85 0.47 7.65
CA VAL A 28 -6.31 1.31 8.71
C VAL A 28 -6.73 2.74 8.43
N LYS A 29 -7.18 3.46 9.46
CA LYS A 29 -7.62 4.86 9.36
C LYS A 29 -6.99 5.73 10.44
N PRO A 30 -6.78 7.02 10.20
CA PRO A 30 -6.38 7.95 11.25
C PRO A 30 -7.46 8.06 12.34
N SER A 31 -7.03 8.32 13.57
CA SER A 31 -7.90 8.85 14.62
C SER A 31 -8.40 10.26 14.27
N ALA A 32 -9.45 10.72 14.94
CA ALA A 32 -10.04 12.05 14.70
C ALA A 32 -9.03 13.20 14.85
N ASP A 33 -8.03 13.05 15.71
CA ASP A 33 -6.94 14.02 15.91
C ASP A 33 -5.72 13.78 15.01
N HIS A 34 -5.78 12.78 14.13
CA HIS A 34 -4.72 12.40 13.18
C HIS A 34 -3.37 12.01 13.84
N LYS A 35 -3.38 11.57 15.11
CA LYS A 35 -2.15 11.17 15.83
C LYS A 35 -1.95 9.66 15.93
N LYS A 36 -3.03 8.89 15.77
CA LYS A 36 -3.03 7.43 15.91
C LYS A 36 -3.58 6.79 14.63
N LEU A 37 -3.22 5.53 14.45
CA LEU A 37 -3.80 4.66 13.44
C LEU A 37 -4.73 3.68 14.15
N ILE A 38 -5.92 3.51 13.60
CA ILE A 38 -6.98 2.64 14.09
C ILE A 38 -7.23 1.59 13.02
N VAL A 39 -7.21 0.32 13.41
CA VAL A 39 -7.54 -0.80 12.53
C VAL A 39 -9.05 -0.85 12.32
N ASP A 40 -9.48 -1.10 11.09
CA ASP A 40 -10.88 -1.35 10.79
C ASP A 40 -11.20 -2.84 10.91
N ASP A 41 -11.66 -3.26 12.09
CA ASP A 41 -11.86 -4.67 12.44
C ASP A 41 -12.87 -5.38 11.52
N GLU A 42 -13.87 -4.67 11.01
CA GLU A 42 -14.87 -5.25 10.11
C GLU A 42 -14.23 -5.58 8.76
N ASN A 43 -13.48 -4.64 8.19
CA ASN A 43 -12.79 -4.83 6.93
C ASN A 43 -11.67 -5.87 7.03
N ILE A 44 -10.95 -5.94 8.15
CA ILE A 44 -9.95 -6.99 8.39
C ILE A 44 -10.58 -8.39 8.44
N LYS A 45 -11.77 -8.55 9.06
CA LYS A 45 -12.50 -9.83 9.06
C LYS A 45 -12.97 -10.26 7.66
N ALA A 46 -13.21 -9.31 6.76
CA ALA A 46 -13.49 -9.66 5.37
C ALA A 46 -12.27 -10.28 4.69
N ILE A 47 -11.07 -9.73 4.96
CA ILE A 47 -9.79 -10.18 4.38
C ILE A 47 -9.39 -11.56 4.87
N SER A 48 -9.69 -11.91 6.13
CA SER A 48 -9.41 -13.26 6.66
C SER A 48 -10.17 -14.39 5.95
N LYS A 49 -11.12 -14.07 5.07
CA LYS A 49 -11.85 -15.04 4.23
C LYS A 49 -11.06 -15.46 2.99
N ILE A 50 -9.99 -14.74 2.63
CA ILE A 50 -9.14 -15.10 1.50
C ILE A 50 -8.43 -16.42 1.81
N LYS A 51 -8.67 -17.43 0.96
CA LYS A 51 -8.05 -18.75 1.09
C LYS A 51 -6.84 -18.89 0.18
N GLY A 52 -5.85 -19.64 0.64
CA GLY A 52 -4.64 -19.97 -0.11
C GLY A 52 -3.51 -18.94 0.05
N PRO A 53 -2.43 -19.05 -0.74
CA PRO A 53 -1.32 -18.12 -0.70
C PRO A 53 -1.76 -16.70 -1.08
N VAL A 54 -1.26 -15.72 -0.33
CA VAL A 54 -1.50 -14.30 -0.55
C VAL A 54 -0.17 -13.57 -0.67
N ALA A 55 -0.07 -12.67 -1.65
CA ALA A 55 0.99 -11.69 -1.74
C ALA A 55 0.39 -10.29 -1.82
N THR A 56 1.08 -9.33 -1.25
CA THR A 56 0.66 -7.93 -1.20
C THR A 56 1.68 -7.04 -1.89
N VAL A 57 1.21 -6.10 -2.69
CA VAL A 57 2.00 -5.02 -3.28
C VAL A 57 1.52 -3.72 -2.66
N GLY A 58 2.32 -3.13 -1.80
CA GLY A 58 2.02 -1.83 -1.20
C GLY A 58 2.82 -0.72 -1.85
N VAL A 59 2.23 0.47 -1.93
CA VAL A 59 2.93 1.69 -2.34
C VAL A 59 2.99 2.69 -1.19
N VAL A 60 4.15 3.32 -1.03
CA VAL A 60 4.42 4.39 -0.08
C VAL A 60 5.12 5.54 -0.78
N GLY A 61 5.14 6.72 -0.17
CA GLY A 61 5.80 7.89 -0.75
C GLY A 61 5.12 9.18 -0.35
N LYS A 62 5.71 10.31 -0.76
CA LYS A 62 5.22 11.65 -0.42
C LYS A 62 3.75 11.85 -0.80
N PHE A 63 3.10 12.77 -0.12
CA PHE A 63 1.78 13.26 -0.53
C PHE A 63 1.80 13.81 -1.97
N HIS A 64 0.70 13.61 -2.71
CA HIS A 64 0.57 14.00 -4.13
C HIS A 64 1.60 13.42 -5.11
N SER A 65 2.10 12.21 -4.82
CA SER A 65 3.12 11.58 -5.67
C SER A 65 2.58 10.69 -6.80
N GLY A 66 1.26 10.49 -6.90
CA GLY A 66 0.64 9.61 -7.90
C GLY A 66 0.53 8.13 -7.50
N LYS A 67 0.58 7.81 -6.19
CA LYS A 67 0.50 6.42 -5.66
C LYS A 67 -0.75 5.67 -6.12
N SER A 68 -1.93 6.26 -5.90
CA SER A 68 -3.22 5.67 -6.26
C SER A 68 -3.33 5.46 -7.77
N PHE A 69 -2.80 6.39 -8.57
CA PHE A 69 -2.70 6.25 -10.02
C PHE A 69 -1.79 5.07 -10.41
N LEU A 70 -0.60 4.96 -9.82
CA LEU A 70 0.32 3.85 -10.07
C LEU A 70 -0.33 2.50 -9.74
N MET A 71 -0.99 2.37 -8.59
CA MET A 71 -1.71 1.13 -8.23
C MET A 71 -2.82 0.80 -9.21
N ASN A 72 -3.59 1.78 -9.66
CA ASN A 72 -4.64 1.59 -10.64
C ASN A 72 -4.08 1.10 -11.99
N GLN A 73 -2.94 1.65 -12.43
CA GLN A 73 -2.25 1.19 -13.63
C GLN A 73 -1.73 -0.25 -13.49
N LEU A 74 -1.12 -0.61 -12.36
CA LEU A 74 -0.66 -1.99 -12.12
C LEU A 74 -1.81 -3.00 -12.06
N MET A 75 -2.98 -2.58 -11.58
CA MET A 75 -4.20 -3.38 -11.61
C MET A 75 -4.89 -3.40 -12.99
N GLY A 76 -4.46 -2.57 -13.95
CA GLY A 76 -5.17 -2.40 -15.22
C GLY A 76 -6.58 -1.80 -15.06
N LYS A 77 -6.83 -1.04 -13.99
CA LYS A 77 -8.14 -0.45 -13.68
C LYS A 77 -8.18 1.04 -14.00
N THR A 78 -9.23 1.46 -14.71
CA THR A 78 -9.54 2.88 -14.95
C THR A 78 -10.37 3.50 -13.82
N LYS A 79 -11.16 2.68 -13.11
CA LYS A 79 -11.92 3.03 -11.91
C LYS A 79 -11.41 2.20 -10.74
N GLY A 80 -10.30 2.65 -10.16
CA GLY A 80 -9.63 1.96 -9.04
C GLY A 80 -9.71 2.76 -7.73
N PHE A 81 -8.60 2.82 -7.01
CA PHE A 81 -8.45 3.73 -5.86
C PHE A 81 -8.81 5.16 -6.25
N GLY A 82 -9.36 5.92 -5.30
CA GLY A 82 -9.74 7.31 -5.51
C GLY A 82 -8.55 8.12 -6.03
N ILE A 83 -8.79 8.88 -7.10
CA ILE A 83 -7.86 9.88 -7.63
C ILE A 83 -8.70 11.13 -7.83
N GLY A 84 -8.23 12.24 -7.33
CA GLY A 84 -8.93 13.48 -7.43
C GLY A 84 -7.99 14.68 -7.40
N PRO A 85 -8.53 15.83 -7.80
CA PRO A 85 -7.74 17.01 -8.13
C PRO A 85 -7.41 17.85 -6.89
N SER A 86 -7.79 17.39 -5.70
CA SER A 86 -7.88 18.24 -4.52
C SER A 86 -6.55 18.32 -3.76
N VAL A 87 -6.30 19.46 -3.11
CA VAL A 87 -5.11 19.64 -2.25
C VAL A 87 -5.22 18.80 -0.97
N ARG A 88 -6.42 18.37 -0.59
CA ARG A 88 -6.66 17.56 0.61
C ARG A 88 -6.24 16.10 0.37
N PRO A 89 -5.65 15.42 1.34
CA PRO A 89 -5.36 14.01 1.19
C PRO A 89 -6.63 13.20 0.97
N GLU A 90 -6.70 12.57 -0.19
CA GLU A 90 -7.83 11.73 -0.56
C GLU A 90 -7.69 10.34 0.04
N THR A 91 -6.45 9.84 0.09
CA THR A 91 -6.10 8.58 0.75
C THR A 91 -5.65 8.87 2.18
N MET A 92 -6.49 8.54 3.15
CA MET A 92 -6.18 8.60 4.58
C MET A 92 -5.96 7.18 5.13
N GLY A 93 -4.90 6.97 5.90
CA GLY A 93 -4.54 5.65 6.43
C GLY A 93 -4.03 4.68 5.35
N ILE A 94 -4.51 3.43 5.37
CA ILE A 94 -4.11 2.37 4.43
C ILE A 94 -5.36 1.72 3.85
N TRP A 95 -5.38 1.63 2.52
CA TRP A 95 -6.46 1.07 1.73
C TRP A 95 -5.98 -0.18 1.01
N MET A 96 -6.87 -1.16 0.93
CA MET A 96 -6.66 -2.43 0.23
C MET A 96 -7.67 -2.52 -0.92
N TRP A 97 -7.27 -3.07 -2.06
CA TRP A 97 -8.25 -3.40 -3.09
C TRP A 97 -9.07 -4.64 -2.70
N GLY A 98 -10.41 -4.54 -2.74
CA GLY A 98 -11.33 -5.58 -2.25
C GLY A 98 -11.41 -6.85 -3.10
N GLU A 99 -10.85 -6.85 -4.30
CA GLU A 99 -10.82 -8.00 -5.23
C GLU A 99 -9.38 -8.39 -5.64
N PRO A 100 -8.78 -9.48 -5.12
CA PRO A 100 -7.43 -9.89 -5.40
C PRO A 100 -7.31 -10.33 -6.85
N LEU A 101 -6.20 -9.97 -7.46
CA LEU A 101 -5.81 -10.52 -8.74
C LEU A 101 -5.31 -11.95 -8.52
N LYS A 102 -5.95 -12.93 -9.13
CA LYS A 102 -5.46 -14.32 -9.13
C LYS A 102 -4.32 -14.43 -10.12
N VAL A 103 -3.19 -14.94 -9.67
CA VAL A 103 -1.95 -15.03 -10.43
C VAL A 103 -1.50 -16.49 -10.43
N LYS A 104 -1.36 -17.09 -11.61
CA LYS A 104 -0.81 -18.44 -11.73
C LYS A 104 0.72 -18.36 -11.80
N LEU A 105 1.39 -18.81 -10.74
CA LEU A 105 2.85 -18.85 -10.69
C LEU A 105 3.41 -19.89 -11.68
N PRO A 106 4.69 -19.76 -12.10
CA PRO A 106 5.35 -20.77 -12.94
C PRO A 106 5.33 -22.19 -12.33
N SER A 107 5.27 -22.29 -11.00
CA SER A 107 5.11 -23.55 -10.26
C SER A 107 3.74 -24.21 -10.42
N GLY A 108 2.78 -23.54 -11.07
CA GLY A 108 1.38 -23.97 -11.19
C GLY A 108 0.49 -23.58 -9.99
N GLN A 109 1.07 -23.04 -8.92
CA GLN A 109 0.32 -22.57 -7.74
C GLN A 109 -0.48 -21.30 -8.07
N GLN A 110 -1.72 -21.24 -7.57
CA GLN A 110 -2.55 -20.04 -7.63
C GLN A 110 -2.25 -19.13 -6.44
N LEU A 111 -1.94 -17.87 -6.72
CA LEU A 111 -1.64 -16.82 -5.75
C LEU A 111 -2.72 -15.74 -5.78
N SER A 112 -3.15 -15.24 -4.63
CA SER A 112 -3.98 -14.04 -4.54
C SER A 112 -3.08 -12.82 -4.35
N LEU A 113 -2.99 -11.96 -5.36
CA LEU A 113 -2.25 -10.70 -5.32
C LEU A 113 -3.17 -9.56 -4.91
N ILE A 114 -2.79 -8.82 -3.88
CA ILE A 114 -3.57 -7.72 -3.32
C ILE A 114 -2.76 -6.43 -3.40
N PHE A 115 -3.41 -5.34 -3.81
CA PHE A 115 -2.78 -4.02 -3.88
C PHE A 115 -3.16 -3.18 -2.66
N LEU A 116 -2.18 -2.46 -2.12
CA LEU A 116 -2.34 -1.56 -0.99
C LEU A 116 -1.93 -0.14 -1.40
N ASP A 117 -2.82 0.81 -1.20
CA ASP A 117 -2.55 2.24 -1.35
C ASP A 117 -2.48 2.91 0.02
N THR A 118 -1.55 3.83 0.19
CA THR A 118 -1.27 4.44 1.50
C THR A 118 -1.41 5.95 1.46
N GLU A 119 -1.72 6.50 2.63
CA GLU A 119 -1.59 7.92 2.88
C GLU A 119 -0.15 8.41 2.59
N GLY A 120 -0.05 9.58 1.99
CA GLY A 120 1.24 10.14 1.61
C GLY A 120 1.96 10.84 2.75
N PHE A 121 3.28 10.70 2.78
CA PHE A 121 4.12 11.31 3.82
C PHE A 121 4.33 12.80 3.64
N ALA A 122 4.83 13.45 4.70
CA ALA A 122 5.25 14.85 4.69
C ALA A 122 4.13 15.82 4.29
N ALA A 123 2.87 15.47 4.61
CA ALA A 123 1.74 16.37 4.48
C ALA A 123 1.76 17.44 5.60
N THR A 124 1.28 18.64 5.30
CA THR A 124 1.21 19.73 6.28
C THR A 124 0.36 19.32 7.49
N ASN A 125 0.85 19.58 8.70
CA ASN A 125 0.22 19.22 9.98
C ASN A 125 0.20 17.71 10.30
N VAL A 126 0.92 16.87 9.56
CA VAL A 126 1.15 15.47 9.89
C VAL A 126 2.53 15.31 10.51
N SER A 127 2.63 14.57 11.62
CA SER A 127 3.91 14.35 12.30
C SER A 127 4.71 13.24 11.64
N GLU A 128 6.04 13.34 11.65
CA GLU A 128 6.94 12.26 11.21
C GLU A 128 6.68 10.93 11.94
N ASN A 129 6.22 10.99 13.20
CA ASN A 129 5.83 9.80 13.96
C ASN A 129 4.59 9.12 13.41
N TYR A 130 3.67 9.88 12.81
CA TYR A 130 2.50 9.32 12.13
C TYR A 130 2.91 8.71 10.79
N ASP A 131 3.72 9.42 10.01
CA ASP A 131 4.28 8.91 8.74
C ASP A 131 5.06 7.61 8.95
N ALA A 132 5.86 7.54 10.02
CA ALA A 132 6.57 6.32 10.41
C ALA A 132 5.64 5.16 10.75
N LYS A 133 4.45 5.40 11.32
CA LYS A 133 3.46 4.34 11.57
C LYS A 133 2.84 3.83 10.28
N ILE A 134 2.50 4.72 9.34
CA ILE A 134 2.01 4.32 8.01
C ILE A 134 3.08 3.49 7.31
N PHE A 135 4.32 3.98 7.27
CA PHE A 135 5.44 3.28 6.66
C PHE A 135 5.72 1.92 7.31
N ALA A 136 5.69 1.85 8.64
CA ALA A 136 5.88 0.61 9.39
C ALA A 136 4.82 -0.43 9.02
N ILE A 137 3.54 -0.08 9.10
CA ILE A 137 2.45 -1.01 8.81
C ILE A 137 2.52 -1.44 7.34
N ALA A 138 2.66 -0.49 6.41
CA ALA A 138 2.77 -0.79 4.98
C ALA A 138 3.94 -1.75 4.68
N THR A 139 5.09 -1.53 5.31
CA THR A 139 6.26 -2.41 5.16
C THR A 139 5.98 -3.81 5.72
N LEU A 140 5.38 -3.90 6.91
CA LEU A 140 5.12 -5.18 7.57
C LEU A 140 4.09 -6.05 6.84
N ILE A 141 3.08 -5.43 6.23
CA ILE A 141 2.01 -6.15 5.55
C ILE A 141 2.24 -6.32 4.04
N SER A 142 3.31 -5.74 3.48
CA SER A 142 3.64 -5.83 2.06
C SER A 142 4.65 -6.95 1.79
N SER A 143 4.35 -7.83 0.83
CA SER A 143 5.36 -8.75 0.28
C SER A 143 6.33 -8.00 -0.64
N HIS A 144 5.84 -6.98 -1.34
CA HIS A 144 6.63 -6.05 -2.14
C HIS A 144 6.19 -4.63 -1.82
N LEU A 145 7.14 -3.78 -1.42
CA LEU A 145 6.90 -2.38 -1.12
C LEU A 145 7.49 -1.52 -2.24
N ILE A 146 6.66 -0.68 -2.84
CA ILE A 146 7.05 0.30 -3.85
C ILE A 146 7.19 1.65 -3.16
N TYR A 147 8.39 2.22 -3.19
CA TYR A 147 8.60 3.61 -2.82
C TYR A 147 8.43 4.50 -4.06
N ASN A 148 7.37 5.30 -4.07
CA ASN A 148 7.02 6.16 -5.18
C ASN A 148 7.52 7.61 -4.94
N SER A 149 8.61 7.96 -5.59
CA SER A 149 9.16 9.32 -5.65
C SER A 149 8.69 10.05 -6.92
N VAL A 150 8.67 11.39 -6.86
CA VAL A 150 8.39 12.26 -8.01
C VAL A 150 9.65 13.04 -8.32
N LYS A 151 10.07 13.02 -9.60
CA LYS A 151 11.34 13.59 -10.11
C LYS A 151 12.55 12.73 -9.72
N ILE A 152 13.71 13.37 -9.65
CA ILE A 152 14.98 12.75 -9.31
C ILE A 152 14.99 12.52 -7.80
N ILE A 153 15.37 11.30 -7.39
CA ILE A 153 15.60 10.98 -5.99
C ILE A 153 16.79 11.81 -5.52
N ASP A 154 16.54 12.76 -4.63
CA ASP A 154 17.58 13.59 -4.02
C ASP A 154 17.97 13.07 -2.62
N GLN A 155 18.99 13.68 -2.03
CA GLN A 155 19.48 13.28 -0.71
C GLN A 155 18.39 13.43 0.37
N ALA A 156 17.55 14.47 0.28
CA ALA A 156 16.51 14.71 1.28
C ALA A 156 15.45 13.60 1.27
N GLU A 157 15.14 13.02 0.11
CA GLU A 157 14.26 11.85 0.02
C GLU A 157 14.86 10.60 0.62
N ILE A 158 16.16 10.37 0.42
CA ILE A 158 16.88 9.24 1.01
C ILE A 158 16.93 9.40 2.53
N ASP A 159 17.30 10.58 3.02
CA ASP A 159 17.38 10.88 4.46
C ASP A 159 16.02 10.69 5.14
N TYR A 160 14.95 11.15 4.49
CA TYR A 160 13.60 10.99 5.02
C TYR A 160 13.15 9.53 5.03
N LEU A 161 13.45 8.75 3.98
CA LEU A 161 13.18 7.32 3.97
C LEU A 161 13.98 6.58 5.05
N GLU A 162 15.24 6.95 5.26
CA GLU A 162 16.09 6.43 6.33
C GLU A 162 15.49 6.73 7.72
N LEU A 163 15.03 7.97 7.92
CA LEU A 163 14.35 8.38 9.16
C LEU A 163 13.11 7.52 9.44
N LEU A 164 12.25 7.32 8.43
CA LEU A 164 11.07 6.46 8.55
C LEU A 164 11.47 5.02 8.91
N ALA A 165 12.49 4.47 8.24
CA ALA A 165 12.98 3.12 8.52
C ALA A 165 13.54 2.97 9.95
N ARG A 166 14.32 3.93 10.43
CA ARG A 166 14.84 3.97 11.82
C ARG A 166 13.71 4.04 12.83
N ARG A 167 12.72 4.92 12.62
CA ARG A 167 11.55 5.01 13.51
C ARG A 167 10.73 3.71 13.52
N THR A 168 10.55 3.05 12.38
CA THR A 168 9.90 1.74 12.29
C THR A 168 10.61 0.66 13.11
N GLN A 169 11.94 0.65 13.12
CA GLN A 169 12.71 -0.30 13.95
C GLN A 169 12.50 -0.04 15.45
N ALA A 170 12.43 1.22 15.87
CA ALA A 170 12.10 1.57 17.25
C ALA A 170 10.68 1.14 17.64
N PHE A 171 9.70 1.22 16.73
CA PHE A 171 8.36 0.65 16.94
C PHE A 171 8.40 -0.85 17.20
N LYS A 172 9.24 -1.60 16.47
CA LYS A 172 9.42 -3.05 16.69
C LYS A 172 10.02 -3.37 18.06
N GLN A 173 10.93 -2.54 18.56
CA GLN A 173 11.58 -2.74 19.86
C GLN A 173 10.66 -2.37 21.05
N ASN A 174 9.84 -1.33 20.92
CA ASN A 174 8.96 -0.86 22.01
C ASN A 174 7.65 -1.66 22.18
N GLN A 175 7.45 -2.74 21.42
CA GLN A 175 6.33 -3.68 21.60
C GLN A 175 6.68 -4.85 22.54
N HIS A 176 7.88 -4.84 23.14
CA HIS A 176 8.31 -5.75 24.19
C HIS A 176 8.28 -5.08 25.58
N ILE A 177 7.13 -4.55 26.00
CA ILE A 177 6.80 -4.25 27.41
C ILE A 177 5.32 -4.52 27.63
#